data_AF-A0A4Y2J782-F1
#
_entry.id   AF-A0A4Y2J782-F1
#
_cell.length_a   1.000
_cell.length_b   1.000
_cell.length_c   1.000
_cell.angle_alpha   90.00
_cell.angle_beta   90.00
_cell.angle_gamma   90.00
#
_symmetry.space_group_name_H-M   'P 1'
#
loop_
_entity.id
_entity.type
_entity.pdbx_description
1 polymer ?
#
loop_
_entity_poly.entity_id
_entity_poly.type
_entity_poly.pdbx_seq_one_letter_code
_entity_poly.pdbx_strand_id
1 'polypeptide(L)'
;METVGPRTTRRNSSRHIFVNKDLQNCSHVFQRIDRFRKQLESPYEGPFPVIERKDKYFTINIKGKNVNVSLDRLKPAYILAEDNSKATTTDHIKLQTSDNKPDLTQKQSRTGRTIRLFKD
;
A
#
# COMPACT_ATOMS: atom_id res chain seq x y z
N MET A 1 23.85 19.81 -45.53
CA MET A 1 22.76 19.47 -44.60
C MET A 1 23.26 18.33 -43.73
N GLU A 2 23.52 18.56 -42.45
CA GLU A 2 23.97 17.49 -41.56
C GLU A 2 22.78 16.62 -41.12
N THR A 3 22.95 15.31 -41.22
CA THR A 3 21.95 14.31 -40.85
C THR A 3 22.02 14.02 -39.34
N VAL A 4 21.01 14.47 -38.59
CA VAL A 4 20.90 14.14 -37.16
C VAL A 4 20.36 12.72 -36.99
N GLY A 5 21.23 11.81 -36.55
CA GLY A 5 20.87 10.43 -36.21
C GLY A 5 20.48 10.26 -34.73
N PRO A 6 19.65 9.26 -34.38
CA PRO A 6 19.29 8.99 -32.99
C PRO A 6 20.51 8.57 -32.18
N ARG A 7 20.66 9.15 -30.97
CA ARG A 7 21.74 8.82 -30.04
C ARG A 7 21.51 7.45 -29.43
N THR A 8 22.54 6.61 -29.42
CA THR A 8 22.46 5.26 -28.85
C THR A 8 22.01 5.34 -27.38
N THR A 9 20.92 4.67 -27.02
CA THR A 9 20.46 4.62 -25.63
C THR A 9 21.23 3.56 -24.85
N ARG A 10 21.43 3.81 -23.54
CA ARG A 10 22.12 2.86 -22.66
C ARG A 10 21.26 1.59 -22.53
N ARG A 11 21.75 0.47 -23.06
CA ARG A 11 21.06 -0.82 -23.00
C ARG A 11 21.18 -1.39 -21.57
N ASN A 12 20.10 -1.29 -20.80
CA ASN A 12 20.03 -1.94 -19.49
C ASN A 12 19.60 -3.41 -19.68
N SER A 13 20.56 -4.27 -20.04
CA SER A 13 20.32 -5.68 -20.37
C SER A 13 20.11 -6.57 -19.13
N SER A 14 20.45 -6.11 -17.93
CA SER A 14 20.19 -6.83 -16.67
C SER A 14 19.01 -6.21 -15.92
N ARG A 15 17.80 -6.51 -16.40
CA ARG A 15 16.57 -6.08 -15.73
C ARG A 15 16.38 -6.91 -14.45
N HIS A 16 16.99 -6.49 -13.34
CA HIS A 16 16.70 -7.06 -12.02
C HIS A 16 15.24 -6.76 -11.68
N ILE A 17 14.40 -7.79 -11.63
CA ILE A 17 12.99 -7.66 -11.23
C ILE A 17 12.96 -7.56 -9.71
N PHE A 18 12.44 -6.44 -9.21
CA PHE A 18 12.20 -6.29 -7.78
C PHE A 18 10.96 -7.07 -7.37
N VAL A 19 11.11 -7.96 -6.39
CA VAL A 19 10.00 -8.65 -5.72
C VAL A 19 10.08 -8.31 -4.24
N ASN A 20 8.96 -7.94 -3.65
CA ASN A 20 8.91 -7.64 -2.22
C ASN A 20 9.09 -8.93 -1.40
N LYS A 21 10.06 -8.96 -0.50
CA LYS A 21 10.40 -10.11 0.35
C LYS A 21 9.24 -10.55 1.23
N ASP A 22 8.41 -9.59 1.67
CA ASP A 22 7.32 -9.85 2.60
C ASP A 22 6.15 -10.58 1.94
N LEU A 23 6.12 -10.70 0.61
CA LEU A 23 5.11 -11.48 -0.12
C LEU A 23 5.11 -12.96 0.30
N GLN A 24 6.26 -13.51 0.68
CA GLN A 24 6.35 -14.91 1.09
C GLN A 24 5.64 -15.18 2.43
N ASN A 25 5.56 -14.16 3.30
CA ASN A 25 5.05 -14.31 4.66
C ASN A 25 3.73 -13.58 4.92
N CYS A 26 3.28 -12.68 4.04
CA CYS A 26 2.10 -11.86 4.28
C CYS A 26 0.79 -12.66 4.20
N SER A 27 -0.12 -12.50 5.17
CA SER A 27 -1.44 -13.17 5.13
C SER A 27 -2.36 -12.60 4.05
N HIS A 28 -2.24 -11.30 3.78
CA HIS A 28 -3.06 -10.57 2.82
C HIS A 28 -2.21 -9.78 1.83
N VAL A 29 -2.77 -9.53 0.65
CA VAL A 29 -2.12 -8.78 -0.43
C VAL A 29 -3.08 -7.82 -1.12
N PHE A 30 -2.54 -6.71 -1.59
CA PHE A 30 -3.19 -5.79 -2.52
C PHE A 30 -2.94 -6.22 -3.96
N GLN A 31 -4.00 -6.26 -4.77
CA GLN A 31 -3.93 -6.60 -6.19
C GLN A 31 -3.95 -5.33 -7.06
N ARG A 32 -2.98 -5.19 -7.98
CA ARG A 32 -2.98 -4.08 -8.95
C ARG A 32 -4.13 -4.20 -9.95
N ILE A 33 -4.79 -3.09 -10.22
CA ILE A 33 -5.84 -2.94 -11.22
C ILE A 33 -5.20 -2.52 -12.56
N ASP A 34 -5.13 -3.44 -13.53
CA ASP A 34 -4.50 -3.18 -14.85
C ASP A 34 -5.48 -2.68 -15.93
N ARG A 35 -6.76 -2.46 -15.57
CA ARG A 35 -7.76 -1.87 -16.48
C ARG A 35 -7.66 -0.34 -16.50
N PHE A 36 -8.28 0.30 -17.49
CA PHE A 36 -8.47 1.75 -17.48
C PHE A 36 -9.24 2.16 -16.21
N ARG A 37 -8.56 2.96 -15.38
CA ARG A 37 -9.06 3.41 -14.08
C ARG A 37 -9.70 4.79 -14.18
N LYS A 38 -10.66 5.09 -13.31
CA LYS A 38 -11.15 6.46 -13.13
C LYS A 38 -10.07 7.32 -12.46
N GLN A 39 -10.12 8.65 -12.64
CA GLN A 39 -9.10 9.58 -12.12
C GLN A 39 -8.82 9.41 -10.61
N LEU A 40 -9.86 9.13 -9.82
CA LEU A 40 -9.77 8.99 -8.36
C LEU A 40 -9.85 7.54 -7.87
N GLU A 41 -9.71 6.55 -8.75
CA GLU A 41 -9.71 5.13 -8.38
C GLU A 41 -8.31 4.70 -7.91
N SER A 42 -8.24 3.99 -6.80
CA SER A 42 -6.99 3.45 -6.26
C SER A 42 -6.38 2.47 -7.27
N PRO A 43 -5.04 2.48 -7.47
CA PRO A 43 -4.39 1.58 -8.42
C PRO A 43 -4.37 0.12 -7.95
N TYR A 44 -4.72 -0.14 -6.69
CA TYR A 44 -4.81 -1.47 -6.11
C TYR A 44 -6.18 -1.66 -5.44
N GLU A 45 -6.64 -2.91 -5.40
CA GLU A 45 -7.85 -3.34 -4.72
C GLU A 45 -7.51 -4.27 -3.56
N GLY A 46 -8.23 -4.07 -2.44
CA GLY A 46 -8.38 -4.97 -1.29
C GLY A 46 -7.12 -5.33 -0.52
N PRO A 47 -7.20 -5.66 0.76
CA PRO A 47 -6.39 -6.74 1.29
C PRO A 47 -7.12 -8.06 1.03
N PHE A 48 -6.63 -8.86 0.09
CA PHE A 48 -7.17 -10.19 -0.20
C PHE A 48 -6.37 -11.27 0.51
N PRO A 49 -7.02 -12.27 1.14
CA PRO A 49 -6.30 -13.35 1.78
C PRO A 49 -5.61 -14.22 0.73
N VAL A 50 -4.36 -14.58 1.02
CA VAL A 50 -3.55 -15.49 0.20
C VAL A 50 -3.91 -16.93 0.54
N ILE A 51 -4.32 -17.71 -0.46
CA ILE A 51 -4.70 -19.12 -0.33
C ILE A 51 -3.51 -20.03 -0.62
N GLU A 52 -2.77 -19.74 -1.69
CA GLU A 52 -1.62 -20.54 -2.11
C GLU A 52 -0.51 -19.65 -2.68
N ARG A 53 0.74 -20.05 -2.47
CA ARG A 53 1.92 -19.36 -3.02
C ARG A 53 2.67 -20.26 -3.99
N LYS A 54 3.00 -19.74 -5.17
CA LYS A 54 3.94 -20.33 -6.13
C LYS A 54 5.05 -19.34 -6.45
N ASP A 55 6.07 -19.83 -7.14
CA ASP A 55 7.26 -19.05 -7.53
C ASP A 55 6.92 -17.83 -8.42
N LYS A 56 5.92 -17.94 -9.30
CA LYS A 56 5.58 -16.87 -10.27
C LYS A 56 4.25 -16.18 -10.00
N TYR A 57 3.37 -16.79 -9.23
CA TYR A 57 2.02 -16.31 -8.98
C TYR A 57 1.49 -16.82 -7.64
N PHE A 58 0.56 -16.09 -7.03
CA PHE A 58 -0.21 -16.54 -5.87
C PHE A 58 -1.66 -16.77 -6.26
N THR A 59 -2.33 -17.63 -5.50
CA THR A 59 -3.78 -17.77 -5.54
C THR A 59 -4.36 -16.98 -4.37
N ILE A 60 -5.19 -15.98 -4.68
CA ILE A 60 -5.85 -15.12 -3.69
C ILE A 60 -7.35 -15.30 -3.75
N ASN A 61 -8.05 -15.13 -2.63
CA ASN A 61 -9.51 -15.16 -2.62
C ASN A 61 -10.07 -13.75 -2.80
N ILE A 62 -10.75 -13.53 -3.92
CA ILE A 62 -11.49 -12.30 -4.21
C ILE A 62 -12.98 -12.66 -4.18
N LYS A 63 -13.69 -12.16 -3.16
CA LYS A 63 -15.16 -12.30 -3.04
C LYS A 63 -15.64 -13.76 -3.15
N GLY A 64 -14.94 -14.67 -2.49
CA GLY A 64 -15.26 -16.11 -2.48
C GLY A 64 -14.68 -16.90 -3.66
N LYS A 65 -14.00 -16.24 -4.62
CA LYS A 65 -13.40 -16.89 -5.79
C LYS A 65 -11.88 -16.91 -5.68
N ASN A 66 -11.29 -18.07 -5.92
CA ASN A 66 -9.85 -18.23 -5.95
C ASN A 66 -9.33 -17.79 -7.33
N VAL A 67 -8.43 -16.81 -7.35
CA VAL A 67 -7.88 -16.21 -8.57
C VAL A 67 -6.37 -16.25 -8.54
N ASN A 68 -5.76 -16.67 -9.64
CA ASN A 68 -4.31 -16.68 -9.79
C ASN A 68 -3.80 -15.32 -10.27
N VAL A 69 -2.84 -14.78 -9.54
CA VAL A 69 -2.21 -13.50 -9.84
C VAL A 69 -0.69 -13.62 -9.79
N SER A 70 -0.05 -13.21 -10.87
CA SER A 70 1.40 -13.01 -10.94
C SER A 70 1.94 -12.06 -9.86
N LEU A 71 3.16 -12.36 -9.39
CA LEU A 71 3.82 -11.62 -8.32
C LEU A 71 4.02 -10.14 -8.61
N ASP A 72 4.21 -9.75 -9.87
CA ASP A 72 4.43 -8.36 -10.27
C ASP A 72 3.23 -7.44 -9.99
N ARG A 73 2.04 -8.02 -9.77
CA ARG A 73 0.80 -7.28 -9.50
C ARG A 73 0.43 -7.26 -8.02
N LEU A 74 1.21 -7.92 -7.17
CA LEU A 74 0.92 -8.06 -5.75
C LEU A 74 1.78 -7.13 -4.91
N LYS A 75 1.17 -6.59 -3.87
CA LYS A 75 1.86 -5.87 -2.79
C LYS A 75 1.41 -6.44 -1.46
N PRO A 76 2.31 -6.70 -0.49
CA PRO A 76 1.89 -7.19 0.82
C PRO A 76 0.97 -6.16 1.50
N ALA A 77 -0.05 -6.66 2.20
CA ALA A 77 -0.94 -5.86 3.02
C ALA A 77 -0.59 -6.05 4.50
N TYR A 78 -0.37 -4.95 5.20
CA TYR A 78 -0.15 -4.93 6.64
C TYR A 78 -1.47 -4.63 7.32
N ILE A 79 -1.98 -5.61 8.04
CA ILE A 79 -3.21 -5.48 8.82
C ILE A 79 -2.77 -5.58 10.28
N LEU A 80 -3.21 -4.63 11.10
CA LEU A 80 -2.98 -4.68 12.53
C LEU A 80 -3.71 -5.90 13.07
N ALA A 81 -2.99 -6.78 13.79
CA ALA A 81 -3.65 -7.80 14.56
C ALA A 81 -4.44 -7.09 15.66
N GLU A 82 -5.76 -7.13 15.60
CA GLU A 82 -6.55 -6.81 16.78
C GLU A 82 -6.29 -7.92 17.79
N ASP A 83 -5.81 -7.53 18.97
CA ASP A 83 -5.62 -8.44 20.09
C ASP A 83 -6.95 -9.15 20.34
N ASN A 84 -7.01 -10.43 19.98
CA ASN A 84 -8.22 -11.23 20.08
C ASN A 84 -8.48 -11.52 21.57
N SER A 85 -8.98 -10.54 22.32
CA SER A 85 -9.69 -10.80 23.57
C SER A 85 -11.01 -11.46 23.19
N LYS A 86 -11.04 -12.80 23.21
CA LYS A 86 -12.29 -13.54 23.19
C LYS A 86 -13.08 -13.22 24.46
N ALA A 87 -13.92 -12.19 24.41
CA ALA A 87 -14.97 -11.94 25.39
C ALA A 87 -16.12 -11.14 24.73
N THR A 88 -17.19 -11.88 24.44
CA THR A 88 -18.61 -11.50 24.58
C THR A 88 -19.07 -10.06 24.37
N THR A 89 -19.97 -9.95 23.38
CA THR A 89 -21.23 -9.17 23.39
C THR A 89 -21.16 -7.66 23.18
N THR A 90 -21.98 -7.24 22.22
CA THR A 90 -22.62 -5.93 21.99
C THR A 90 -22.20 -4.81 22.94
N ASP A 91 -21.63 -3.73 22.40
CA ASP A 91 -22.31 -2.43 22.31
C ASP A 91 -21.37 -1.33 21.76
N HIS A 92 -22.00 -0.33 21.12
CA HIS A 92 -21.57 1.05 20.89
C HIS A 92 -20.23 1.37 20.16
N ILE A 93 -20.41 1.93 18.96
CA ILE A 93 -19.46 2.84 18.29
C ILE A 93 -18.91 3.86 19.28
N LYS A 94 -17.60 3.87 19.51
CA LYS A 94 -16.91 5.03 20.09
C LYS A 94 -15.63 5.32 19.31
N LEU A 95 -15.72 6.36 18.48
CA LEU A 95 -14.57 7.10 17.97
C LEU A 95 -13.81 7.62 19.19
N GLN A 96 -12.67 7.02 19.51
CA GLN A 96 -11.80 7.52 20.56
C GLN A 96 -11.02 8.72 20.01
N THR A 97 -11.58 9.91 20.20
CA THR A 97 -10.83 11.15 20.28
C THR A 97 -9.89 11.03 21.48
N SER A 98 -8.60 10.82 21.23
CA SER A 98 -7.58 10.99 22.27
C SER A 98 -7.42 12.48 22.57
N ASP A 99 -7.61 12.85 23.83
CA ASP A 99 -7.41 14.18 24.38
C ASP A 99 -5.97 14.68 24.14
N ASN A 100 -5.77 15.39 23.04
CA ASN A 100 -4.62 16.28 22.88
C ASN A 100 -5.08 17.68 23.22
N LYS A 101 -4.79 18.14 24.44
CA LYS A 101 -4.86 19.57 24.79
C LYS A 101 -3.88 20.32 23.88
N PRO A 102 -4.32 21.23 22.99
CA PRO A 102 -3.39 21.98 22.16
C PRO A 102 -2.67 23.02 23.02
N ASP A 103 -1.36 22.85 23.16
CA ASP A 103 -0.45 23.88 23.66
C ASP A 103 -0.45 25.08 22.69
N LEU A 104 -0.78 26.27 23.21
CA LEU A 104 -1.12 27.48 22.44
C LEU A 104 0.07 28.19 21.77
N THR A 105 1.20 27.51 21.57
CA THR A 105 2.44 28.15 21.08
C THR A 105 3.00 27.58 19.76
N GLN A 106 2.32 26.64 19.10
CA GLN A 106 2.80 26.06 17.83
C GLN A 106 1.74 26.14 16.72
N LYS A 107 2.02 26.86 15.62
CA LYS A 107 1.19 26.85 14.40
C LYS A 107 1.78 25.87 13.36
N GLN A 108 0.89 25.13 12.69
CA GLN A 108 1.23 24.23 11.58
C GLN A 108 0.98 24.90 10.22
N SER A 109 1.90 24.68 9.27
CA SER A 109 1.70 25.09 7.87
C SER A 109 0.70 24.19 7.14
N ARG A 110 0.13 24.65 6.02
CA ARG A 110 -0.82 23.87 5.17
C ARG A 110 -0.25 22.54 4.67
N THR A 111 1.06 22.36 4.68
CA THR A 111 1.76 21.11 4.30
C THR A 111 2.21 20.27 5.52
N GLY A 112 1.77 20.62 6.73
CA GLY A 112 2.05 19.86 7.96
C GLY A 112 3.42 20.10 8.59
N ARG A 113 4.17 21.12 8.14
CA ARG A 113 5.46 21.49 8.77
C ARG A 113 5.22 22.27 10.06
N THR A 114 5.82 21.81 11.16
CA THR A 114 5.81 22.50 12.47
C THR A 114 6.80 23.67 12.46
N ILE A 115 6.34 24.87 12.80
CA ILE A 115 7.18 26.08 12.87
C ILE A 115 7.33 26.45 14.34
N ARG A 116 8.57 26.46 14.84
CA ARG A 116 8.90 27.01 16.17
C ARG A 116 9.19 28.49 16.02
N LEU A 117 8.36 29.35 16.61
CA LEU A 117 8.60 30.79 16.64
C LEU A 117 9.49 31.08 17.85
N PHE A 118 10.72 31.52 17.61
CA PHE A 118 11.52 32.16 18.64
C PHE A 118 10.96 33.57 18.85
N LYS A 119 10.60 33.88 20.09
CA LYS A 119 10.21 35.22 20.49
C LYS A 119 11.46 35.87 21.08
N ASP A 120 11.98 36.82 20.32
CA ASP A 120 13.07 37.79 20.56
C ASP A 120 14.29 37.34 21.38
#